data_AF-R4LW04-F1
#
_entry.id   AF-R4LW04-F1
#
_cell.length_a   1.000
_cell.length_b   1.000
_cell.length_c   1.000
_cell.angle_alpha   90.00
_cell.angle_beta   90.00
_cell.angle_gamma   90.00
#
_symmetry.space_group_name_H-M   'P 1'
#
loop_
_entity.id
_entity.type
_entity.pdbx_description
1 polymer ?
#
loop_
_entity_poly.entity_id
_entity_poly.type
_entity_poly.pdbx_seq_one_letter_code
_entity_poly.pdbx_strand_id
1 'polypeptide(L)'
;MFENLNWWEIGALLMLALLIFGERLPKVIGDGLRMLRQLRNMAQNATSDLSRELGTDIQLQDLHPKAFIRKHLLSEEDEAAIRQPLQSLFNDVKTDLNGVKSDLTDVRDTISQTATAKPAAAPAVQPPAASRPPAAFDLDAT
;
A
#
# COMPACT_ATOMS: atom_id res chain seq x y z
N MET A 1 -9.27 -2.84 -7.00
CA MET A 1 -9.30 -3.44 -5.65
C MET A 1 -10.68 -3.31 -5.01
N PHE A 2 -11.33 -2.15 -5.10
CA PHE A 2 -12.72 -1.98 -4.63
C PHE A 2 -13.79 -2.73 -5.45
N GLU A 3 -13.47 -3.16 -6.68
CA GLU A 3 -14.40 -3.93 -7.54
C GLU A 3 -14.65 -5.36 -7.03
N ASN A 4 -13.81 -5.88 -6.14
CA ASN A 4 -14.00 -7.19 -5.50
C ASN A 4 -14.83 -7.10 -4.20
N LEU A 5 -15.36 -5.92 -3.86
CA LEU A 5 -16.04 -5.68 -2.59
C LEU A 5 -17.50 -6.11 -2.68
N ASN A 6 -17.86 -7.13 -1.91
CA ASN A 6 -19.20 -7.67 -1.84
C ASN A 6 -20.09 -6.83 -0.90
N TRP A 7 -21.41 -6.92 -1.07
CA TRP A 7 -22.38 -6.22 -0.21
C TRP A 7 -22.22 -6.53 1.28
N TRP A 8 -21.85 -7.77 1.62
CA TRP A 8 -21.61 -8.17 3.01
C TRP A 8 -20.33 -7.53 3.59
N GLU A 9 -19.29 -7.33 2.78
CA GLU A 9 -18.04 -6.66 3.19
C GLU A 9 -18.27 -5.17 3.39
N ILE A 10 -19.10 -4.54 2.55
CA ILE A 10 -19.56 -3.16 2.78
C ILE A 10 -20.27 -3.07 4.13
N GLY A 11 -21.15 -4.02 4.46
CA GLY A 11 -21.79 -4.10 5.76
C GLY A 11 -20.78 -4.22 6.91
N ALA A 12 -19.77 -5.07 6.76
CA ALA A 12 -18.70 -5.23 7.75
C ALA A 12 -17.86 -3.96 7.94
N LEU A 13 -17.52 -3.25 6.86
CA LEU A 13 -16.83 -1.97 6.91
C LEU A 13 -17.67 -0.88 7.56
N LEU A 14 -18.99 -0.87 7.30
CA LEU A 14 -19.92 0.06 7.93
C LEU A 14 -19.98 -0.18 9.44
N MET A 15 -20.07 -1.45 9.86
CA MET A 15 -20.01 -1.83 11.27
C MET A 15 -18.69 -1.43 11.91
N LEU A 16 -17.55 -1.65 11.23
CA LEU A 16 -16.24 -1.23 11.71
C LEU A 16 -16.12 0.30 11.83
N ALA A 17 -16.65 1.03 10.85
CA ALA A 17 -16.68 2.49 10.88
C ALA A 17 -17.53 3.00 12.06
N LEU A 18 -18.69 2.40 12.33
CA LEU A 18 -19.46 2.70 13.53
C LEU A 18 -18.72 2.33 14.82
N LEU A 19 -17.93 1.25 14.85
CA LEU A 19 -17.13 0.90 16.03
C LEU A 19 -16.04 1.96 16.31
N ILE A 20 -15.33 2.39 15.28
CA ILE A 20 -14.20 3.33 15.40
C ILE A 20 -14.69 4.75 15.67
N PHE A 21 -15.65 5.22 14.88
CA PHE A 21 -16.12 6.61 14.91
C PHE A 21 -17.36 6.81 15.78
N GLY A 22 -18.18 5.78 15.98
CA GLY A 22 -19.42 5.84 16.73
C GLY A 22 -20.37 6.91 16.21
N GLU A 23 -20.90 7.69 17.14
CA GLU A 23 -21.77 8.84 16.92
C GLU A 23 -21.10 10.01 16.15
N ARG A 24 -19.77 9.99 15.98
CA ARG A 24 -19.04 11.06 15.29
C ARG A 24 -18.97 10.85 13.79
N LEU A 25 -19.36 9.68 13.28
CA LEU A 25 -19.31 9.35 11.85
C LEU A 25 -20.02 10.40 10.97
N PRO A 26 -21.26 10.87 11.29
CA PRO A 26 -21.91 11.92 10.50
C PRO A 26 -21.14 13.24 10.50
N LYS A 27 -20.47 13.56 11.62
CA LYS A 27 -19.65 14.76 11.74
C LYS A 27 -18.39 14.67 10.89
N VAL A 28 -17.69 13.52 10.91
CA VAL A 28 -16.50 13.26 10.09
C VAL A 28 -16.82 13.32 8.59
N ILE A 29 -17.95 12.73 8.17
CA ILE A 29 -18.43 12.86 6.79
C ILE A 29 -18.67 14.34 6.44
N GLY A 30 -19.35 15.08 7.31
CA GLY A 30 -19.62 16.50 7.12
C GLY A 30 -18.34 17.34 6.97
N ASP A 31 -17.33 17.08 7.80
CA ASP A 31 -16.05 17.77 7.75
C ASP A 31 -15.23 17.39 6.50
N GLY A 32 -15.22 16.11 6.13
CA GLY A 32 -14.62 15.65 4.87
C GLY A 32 -15.27 16.27 3.63
N LEU A 33 -16.60 16.39 3.62
CA LEU A 33 -17.34 17.04 2.53
C LEU A 33 -17.06 18.54 2.46
N ARG A 34 -16.92 19.22 3.60
CA ARG A 34 -16.52 20.64 3.63
C ARG A 34 -15.11 20.83 3.08
N MET A 35 -14.17 20.00 3.50
CA MET A 35 -12.80 20.01 2.97
C MET A 35 -12.79 19.75 1.46
N LEU A 36 -13.56 18.77 0.98
CA LEU A 36 -13.66 18.47 -0.45
C LEU A 36 -14.24 19.65 -1.25
N ARG A 37 -15.26 20.34 -0.71
CA ARG A 37 -15.82 21.54 -1.34
C ARG A 37 -14.81 22.69 -1.38
N GLN A 38 -14.07 22.90 -0.30
CA GLN A 38 -13.02 23.93 -0.24
C GLN A 38 -11.91 23.63 -1.24
N LEU A 39 -11.45 22.37 -1.32
CA LEU A 39 -10.44 21.95 -2.28
C LEU A 39 -10.95 22.12 -3.72
N ARG A 40 -12.21 21.76 -4.00
CA ARG A 40 -12.84 21.97 -5.30
C ARG A 40 -12.92 23.45 -5.68
N ASN A 41 -13.23 24.33 -4.74
CA ASN A 41 -13.29 25.77 -4.99
C ASN A 41 -11.88 26.36 -5.17
N MET A 42 -10.91 25.92 -4.37
CA MET A 42 -9.51 26.31 -4.49
C MET A 42 -8.91 25.89 -5.83
N ALA A 43 -9.19 24.67 -6.29
CA ALA A 43 -8.79 24.20 -7.61
C ALA A 43 -9.40 25.07 -8.73
N GLN A 44 -10.70 25.36 -8.66
CA GLN A 44 -11.37 26.24 -9.64
C GLN A 44 -10.81 27.66 -9.66
N ASN A 45 -10.56 28.25 -8.49
CA ASN A 45 -10.02 29.60 -8.38
C ASN A 45 -8.58 29.67 -8.88
N ALA A 46 -7.72 28.73 -8.46
CA ALA A 46 -6.33 28.66 -8.92
C ALA A 46 -6.25 28.42 -10.43
N THR A 47 -7.12 27.58 -11.00
CA THR A 47 -7.24 27.45 -12.46
C THR A 47 -7.68 28.77 -13.12
N SER A 48 -8.68 29.45 -12.57
CA SER A 48 -9.18 30.71 -13.10
C SER A 48 -8.09 31.78 -13.11
N ASP A 49 -7.34 31.91 -12.02
CA ASP A 49 -6.26 32.88 -11.88
C ASP A 49 -5.09 32.56 -12.81
N LEU A 50 -4.72 31.27 -12.94
CA LEU A 50 -3.67 30.81 -13.85
C LEU A 50 -4.07 30.99 -15.33
N SER A 51 -5.34 30.76 -15.67
CA SER A 51 -5.90 31.02 -17.01
C SER A 51 -5.87 32.51 -17.37
N ARG A 52 -6.13 33.38 -16.38
CA ARG A 52 -6.19 34.83 -16.56
C ARG A 52 -4.81 35.48 -16.71
N GLU A 53 -3.79 34.91 -16.07
CA GLU A 53 -2.40 35.40 -16.16
C GLU A 53 -1.61 34.82 -17.34
N LEU A 54 -1.92 33.59 -17.80
CA LEU A 54 -1.20 32.95 -18.92
C LEU A 54 -1.84 33.17 -20.30
N GLY A 55 -2.99 33.86 -20.39
CA GLY A 55 -3.62 34.26 -21.65
C GLY A 55 -3.95 33.11 -22.61
N THR A 56 -3.92 31.87 -22.12
CA THR A 56 -4.16 30.65 -22.88
C THR A 56 -5.21 29.83 -22.15
N ASP A 57 -6.34 29.64 -22.84
CA ASP A 57 -7.55 29.00 -22.35
C ASP A 57 -7.32 27.50 -22.11
N ILE A 58 -6.78 27.14 -20.95
CA ILE A 58 -6.78 25.76 -20.48
C ILE A 58 -8.20 25.46 -19.96
N GLN A 59 -9.09 25.08 -20.88
CA GLN A 59 -10.44 24.63 -20.57
C GLN A 59 -10.37 23.35 -19.73
N LEU A 60 -10.78 23.47 -18.47
CA LEU A 60 -10.83 22.39 -17.48
C LEU A 60 -11.84 21.27 -17.79
N GLN A 61 -12.41 21.23 -19.01
CA GLN A 61 -13.33 20.20 -19.47
C GLN A 61 -12.60 18.95 -20.00
N ASP A 62 -11.29 19.02 -20.27
CA ASP A 62 -10.48 17.90 -20.78
C ASP A 62 -9.27 17.55 -19.86
N LEU A 63 -9.47 17.64 -18.55
CA LEU A 63 -8.59 17.02 -17.54
C LEU A 63 -9.16 15.65 -17.10
N HIS A 64 -9.29 14.72 -18.04
CA HIS A 64 -8.93 13.36 -17.65
C HIS A 64 -7.42 13.39 -17.36
N PRO A 65 -6.93 12.83 -16.23
CA PRO A 65 -5.50 12.87 -15.91
C PRO A 65 -4.63 12.24 -17.04
N LYS A 66 -5.24 11.39 -17.88
CA LYS A 66 -4.63 10.84 -19.10
C LYS A 66 -4.53 11.81 -20.29
N ALA A 67 -5.44 12.77 -20.43
CA ALA A 67 -5.47 13.72 -21.54
C ALA A 67 -4.56 14.93 -21.29
N PHE A 68 -4.44 15.39 -20.04
CA PHE A 68 -3.61 16.53 -19.66
C PHE A 68 -2.11 16.22 -19.63
N ILE A 69 -1.72 15.04 -19.14
CA ILE A 69 -0.36 14.51 -19.31
C ILE A 69 -0.04 14.40 -20.80
N ARG A 70 -1.03 14.03 -21.62
CA ARG A 70 -0.85 13.89 -23.06
C ARG A 70 -0.71 15.21 -23.82
N LYS A 71 -1.19 16.34 -23.30
CA LYS A 71 -1.12 17.64 -24.00
C LYS A 71 -0.11 18.62 -23.42
N HIS A 72 0.39 18.40 -22.20
CA HIS A 72 1.40 19.29 -21.59
C HIS A 72 2.68 18.58 -21.13
N LEU A 73 2.73 17.24 -21.14
CA LEU A 73 3.99 16.47 -20.93
C LEU A 73 4.44 15.69 -22.17
N LEU A 74 3.66 15.68 -23.27
CA LEU A 74 4.02 15.00 -24.52
C LEU A 74 4.18 16.00 -25.65
N SER A 75 5.22 16.82 -25.58
CA SER A 75 5.93 17.13 -26.83
C SER A 75 6.47 15.80 -27.36
N GLU A 76 6.22 15.49 -28.64
CA GLU A 76 6.42 14.17 -29.28
C GLU A 76 7.86 13.61 -29.18
N GLU A 77 8.81 14.41 -28.70
CA GLU A 77 10.23 14.11 -28.61
C GLU A 77 10.62 13.50 -27.24
N ASP A 78 9.90 13.84 -26.16
CA ASP A 78 10.18 13.39 -24.79
C ASP A 78 9.41 12.11 -24.38
N GLU A 79 8.46 11.67 -25.22
CA GLU A 79 7.60 10.51 -24.99
C GLU A 79 8.39 9.19 -24.90
N ALA A 80 9.42 9.01 -25.72
CA ALA A 80 10.24 7.81 -25.73
C ALA A 80 11.26 7.79 -24.57
N ALA A 81 11.81 8.96 -24.23
CA ALA A 81 12.85 9.09 -23.21
C ALA A 81 12.33 8.87 -21.78
N ILE A 82 11.08 9.26 -21.50
CA ILE A 82 10.48 9.13 -20.15
C ILE A 82 9.65 7.84 -20.02
N ARG A 83 9.04 7.33 -21.09
CA ARG A 83 8.24 6.09 -20.99
C ARG A 83 9.08 4.84 -20.79
N GLN A 84 10.24 4.74 -21.46
CA GLN A 84 11.13 3.58 -21.31
C GLN A 84 11.55 3.36 -19.83
N PRO A 85 12.09 4.36 -19.11
CA PRO A 85 12.48 4.17 -17.71
C PRO A 85 11.28 3.97 -16.79
N LEU A 86 10.14 4.64 -16.99
CA LEU A 86 8.98 4.41 -16.14
C LEU A 86 8.37 3.01 -16.33
N GLN A 87 8.37 2.48 -17.56
CA GLN A 87 7.92 1.13 -17.84
C GLN A 87 8.89 0.08 -17.29
N SER A 88 10.20 0.29 -17.38
CA SER A 88 11.18 -0.61 -16.77
C SER A 88 11.04 -0.64 -15.25
N LEU A 89 10.98 0.53 -14.61
CA LEU A 89 10.79 0.65 -13.16
C LEU A 89 9.49 -0.02 -12.69
N PHE A 90 8.39 0.15 -13.44
CA PHE A 90 7.12 -0.49 -13.11
C PHE A 90 7.17 -2.02 -13.28
N ASN A 91 7.83 -2.50 -14.34
CA ASN A 91 7.98 -3.93 -14.59
C ASN A 91 8.92 -4.60 -13.57
N ASP A 92 9.99 -3.92 -13.16
CA ASP A 92 10.92 -4.38 -12.14
C ASP A 92 10.20 -4.53 -10.79
N VAL A 93 9.49 -3.46 -10.35
CA VAL A 93 8.69 -3.49 -9.12
C VAL A 93 7.63 -4.60 -9.16
N LYS A 94 6.97 -4.79 -10.31
CA LYS A 94 5.98 -5.87 -10.46
C LYS A 94 6.61 -7.27 -10.38
N THR A 95 7.82 -7.42 -10.91
CA THR A 95 8.56 -8.70 -10.90
C THR A 95 9.02 -9.03 -9.49
N ASP A 96 9.61 -8.07 -8.79
CA ASP A 96 10.03 -8.22 -7.39
C ASP A 96 8.84 -8.60 -6.50
N LEU A 97 7.71 -7.92 -6.66
CA LEU A 97 6.51 -8.20 -5.88
C LEU A 97 5.92 -9.59 -6.17
N ASN A 98 6.04 -10.10 -7.40
CA ASN A 98 5.61 -11.46 -7.73
C ASN A 98 6.59 -12.50 -7.16
N GLY A 99 7.89 -12.23 -7.16
CA GLY A 99 8.90 -13.08 -6.51
C GLY A 99 8.64 -13.21 -5.02
N VAL A 100 8.49 -12.09 -4.31
CA VAL A 100 8.22 -12.07 -2.86
C VAL A 100 6.91 -12.80 -2.51
N LYS A 101 5.88 -12.70 -3.36
CA LYS A 101 4.63 -13.44 -3.16
C LYS A 101 4.82 -14.95 -3.30
N SER A 102 5.65 -15.40 -4.24
CA SER A 102 5.96 -16.81 -4.43
C SER A 102 6.72 -17.34 -3.22
N ASP A 103 7.79 -16.65 -2.81
CA ASP A 103 8.62 -17.05 -1.67
C ASP A 103 7.79 -17.14 -0.38
N LEU A 104 6.88 -16.18 -0.17
CA LEU A 104 6.00 -16.19 1.00
C LEU A 104 5.01 -17.35 0.97
N THR A 105 4.54 -17.74 -0.23
CA THR A 105 3.65 -18.89 -0.42
C THR A 105 4.41 -20.20 -0.17
N ASP A 106 5.62 -20.34 -0.69
CA ASP A 106 6.48 -21.51 -0.47
C ASP A 106 6.87 -21.67 1.00
N VAL A 107 7.20 -20.58 1.70
CA VAL A 107 7.48 -20.59 3.15
C VAL A 107 6.21 -20.99 3.91
N ARG A 108 5.06 -20.45 3.55
CA ARG A 108 3.78 -20.81 4.16
C ARG A 108 3.45 -22.29 3.96
N ASP A 109 3.66 -22.82 2.76
CA ASP A 109 3.41 -24.22 2.44
C ASP A 109 4.41 -25.14 3.14
N THR A 110 5.68 -24.73 3.25
CA THR A 110 6.71 -25.46 4.02
C THR A 110 6.37 -25.50 5.51
N ILE A 111 5.93 -24.37 6.09
CA ILE A 111 5.48 -24.32 7.50
C ILE A 111 4.24 -25.18 7.68
N SER A 112 3.29 -25.13 6.73
CA SER A 112 2.07 -25.94 6.79
C SER A 112 2.39 -27.43 6.67
N GLN A 113 3.29 -27.81 5.77
CA GLN A 113 3.77 -29.19 5.63
C GLN A 113 4.53 -29.66 6.87
N THR A 114 5.38 -28.82 7.46
CA THR A 114 6.09 -29.09 8.71
C THR A 114 5.13 -29.21 9.90
N ALA A 115 4.04 -28.43 9.91
CA ALA A 115 2.99 -28.53 10.92
C ALA A 115 2.09 -29.76 10.74
N THR A 116 1.90 -30.24 9.51
CA THR A 116 1.16 -31.49 9.21
C THR A 116 2.03 -32.75 9.27
N ALA A 117 3.36 -32.60 9.28
CA ALA A 117 4.29 -33.66 9.60
C ALA A 117 4.19 -33.98 11.10
N LYS A 118 3.26 -34.88 11.41
CA LYS A 118 3.23 -35.67 12.65
C LYS A 118 4.66 -36.03 13.07
N PRO A 119 5.07 -35.84 14.35
CA PRO A 119 6.37 -36.26 14.80
C PRO A 119 6.43 -37.79 14.75
N ALA A 120 7.02 -38.32 13.69
CA ALA A 120 7.34 -39.72 13.57
C ALA A 120 8.71 -39.96 14.20
N ALA A 121 8.66 -40.58 15.37
CA ALA A 121 9.69 -41.42 15.97
C ALA A 121 11.02 -40.73 16.36
N ALA A 122 11.18 -40.58 17.67
CA ALA A 122 12.45 -40.40 18.35
C ALA A 122 13.50 -41.47 17.93
N PRO A 123 14.76 -41.08 17.73
CA PRO A 123 15.88 -41.88 18.18
C PRO A 123 16.19 -41.49 19.64
N ALA A 124 16.24 -42.51 20.49
CA ALA A 124 16.45 -42.40 21.92
C ALA A 124 17.69 -41.55 22.28
N VAL A 125 17.51 -40.51 23.08
CA VAL A 125 18.60 -39.85 23.81
C VAL A 125 18.48 -40.26 25.27
N GLN A 126 19.45 -41.07 25.72
CA GLN A 126 19.65 -41.43 27.13
C GLN A 126 19.84 -40.17 27.99
N PRO A 127 19.32 -40.14 29.22
CA PRO A 127 19.51 -39.02 30.13
C PRO A 127 20.86 -39.13 30.87
N PRO A 128 21.60 -38.02 30.99
CA PRO A 128 22.40 -37.81 32.19
C PRO A 128 21.95 -36.54 32.92
N ALA A 129 21.42 -36.79 34.12
CA ALA A 129 21.76 -36.13 35.37
C ALA A 129 22.09 -34.61 35.37
N ALA A 130 21.26 -33.89 36.13
CA ALA A 130 21.66 -33.02 37.24
C ALA A 130 22.54 -31.78 36.98
N SER A 131 21.87 -30.62 37.03
CA SER A 131 22.19 -29.42 37.84
C SER A 131 23.61 -28.79 37.80
N ARG A 132 23.70 -27.55 37.31
CA ARG A 132 24.51 -26.47 37.94
C ARG A 132 24.03 -25.05 37.50
N PRO A 133 23.95 -24.05 38.40
CA PRO A 133 23.39 -22.71 38.13
C PRO A 133 24.32 -21.79 37.31
N PRO A 134 23.83 -20.64 36.80
CA PRO A 134 24.61 -19.74 35.97
C PRO A 134 25.75 -19.09 36.76
N ALA A 135 26.99 -19.25 36.28
CA ALA A 135 28.13 -18.52 36.79
C ALA A 135 28.06 -17.07 36.27
N ALA A 136 28.04 -16.13 37.20
CA ALA A 136 28.12 -14.71 36.97
C ALA A 136 29.53 -14.30 36.48
N PHE A 137 29.53 -13.40 35.49
CA PHE A 137 30.51 -12.37 35.11
C PHE A 137 32.00 -12.57 35.42
N ASP A 138 32.82 -12.43 34.37
CA ASP A 138 34.17 -11.86 34.50
C ASP A 138 34.33 -10.72 33.48
N LEU A 139 34.62 -9.53 34.00
CA LEU A 139 34.96 -8.30 33.28
C LEU A 139 36.46 -8.10 33.46
N ASP A 140 37.29 -8.75 32.63
CA ASP A 140 38.72 -8.43 32.55
C ASP A 140 39.36 -8.96 31.25
N ALA A 141 38.89 -8.44 30.12
CA ALA A 141 39.62 -8.53 28.86
C ALA A 141 39.82 -7.12 28.28
N THR A 142 40.91 -6.50 28.73
CA THR A 142 41.57 -5.32 28.13
C THR A 142 42.19 -5.65 26.79
#